data_AF-I3Y9A1-F1
#
_entry.id   AF-I3Y9A1-F1
#
_cell.length_a   1.000
_cell.length_b   1.000
_cell.length_c   1.000
_cell.angle_alpha   90.00
_cell.angle_beta   90.00
_cell.angle_gamma   90.00
#
_symmetry.space_group_name_H-M   'P 1'
#
loop_
_entity.id
_entity.type
_entity.pdbx_description
1 polymer ?
#
loop_
_entity_poly.entity_id
_entity_poly.type
_entity_poly.pdbx_seq_one_letter_code
_entity_poly.pdbx_strand_id
1 'polypeptide(L)'
;MALSNAERQRRYRERAYRDPDGHLLARITLSLASGPAAALKRLASGYGITQRELIERLLIQAERSVMDRLDPDQGTAYLDGKLPAGALPHNETGETLQDNDSTPDSLPNNETTSALLCGHDAEHEPLPHNTETPETLPSNDAPDQPLQDNDSCTLATATPGKPVSERDARILELAATGMKKRTIGTTLGIPESTVRWVIKQHGV
;
A
#
# COMPACT_ATOMS: atom_id res chain seq x y z
N MET A 1 -22.26 -33.92 21.49
CA MET A 1 -22.88 -32.62 21.81
C MET A 1 -22.23 -31.55 20.94
N ALA A 2 -23.02 -30.75 20.23
CA ALA A 2 -22.49 -29.62 19.46
C ALA A 2 -22.03 -28.51 20.40
N LEU A 3 -20.86 -27.92 20.15
CA LEU A 3 -20.34 -26.81 20.95
C LEU A 3 -21.29 -25.61 20.90
N SER A 4 -21.59 -25.04 22.07
CA SER A 4 -22.33 -23.78 22.16
C SER A 4 -21.57 -22.65 21.44
N ASN A 5 -22.27 -21.61 21.02
CA ASN A 5 -21.61 -20.42 20.45
C ASN A 5 -20.63 -19.80 21.45
N ALA A 6 -20.97 -19.79 22.74
CA ALA A 6 -20.09 -19.30 23.81
C ALA A 6 -18.78 -20.11 23.90
N GLU A 7 -18.85 -21.45 23.84
CA GLU A 7 -17.67 -22.30 23.84
C GLU A 7 -16.85 -22.17 22.57
N ARG A 8 -17.49 -21.96 21.41
CA ARG A 8 -16.77 -21.65 20.16
C ARG A 8 -16.01 -20.34 20.27
N GLN A 9 -16.65 -19.29 20.80
CA GLN A 9 -16.01 -17.98 21.03
C GLN A 9 -14.82 -18.11 22.00
N ARG A 10 -15.00 -18.83 23.10
CA ARG A 10 -13.96 -19.07 24.10
C ARG A 10 -12.76 -19.82 23.49
N ARG A 11 -13.02 -20.92 22.79
CA ARG A 11 -11.98 -21.70 22.10
C ARG A 11 -11.29 -20.93 20.98
N TYR A 12 -11.96 -19.97 20.36
CA TYR A 12 -11.33 -19.07 19.39
C TYR A 12 -10.35 -18.12 20.09
N ARG A 13 -10.79 -17.46 21.18
CA ARG A 13 -9.93 -16.56 21.96
C ARG A 13 -8.72 -17.28 22.54
N GLU A 14 -8.91 -18.46 23.11
CA GLU A 14 -7.81 -19.26 23.67
C GLU A 14 -6.76 -19.66 22.62
N ARG A 15 -7.18 -19.86 21.36
CA ARG A 15 -6.26 -20.16 20.25
C ARG A 15 -5.64 -18.93 19.61
N ALA A 16 -6.39 -17.83 19.50
CA ALA A 16 -5.95 -16.62 18.82
C ALA A 16 -4.95 -15.78 19.64
N TYR A 17 -4.98 -15.92 20.97
CA TYR A 17 -4.14 -15.14 21.88
C TYR A 17 -3.06 -15.97 22.56
N ARG A 18 -2.65 -17.11 21.99
CA ARG A 18 -1.49 -17.87 22.46
C ARG A 18 -0.39 -17.86 21.40
N ASP A 19 0.82 -17.53 21.81
CA ASP A 19 2.03 -17.73 20.99
C ASP A 19 2.34 -19.24 20.89
N PRO A 20 3.24 -19.69 19.98
CA PRO A 20 3.68 -21.08 19.89
C PRO A 20 4.16 -21.65 21.22
N ASP A 21 4.74 -20.79 22.07
CA ASP A 21 5.25 -21.14 23.40
C ASP A 21 4.17 -21.15 24.50
N GLY A 22 2.91 -20.88 24.15
CA GLY A 22 1.76 -20.98 25.05
C GLY A 22 1.51 -19.74 25.93
N HIS A 23 2.31 -18.69 25.78
CA HIS A 23 2.11 -17.41 26.47
C HIS A 23 0.95 -16.61 25.89
N LEU A 24 0.27 -15.86 26.75
CA LEU A 24 -0.81 -14.97 26.33
C LEU A 24 -0.24 -13.77 25.58
N LEU A 25 -0.67 -13.61 24.33
CA LEU A 25 -0.33 -12.44 23.51
C LEU A 25 -1.07 -11.21 24.06
N ALA A 26 -0.31 -10.20 24.48
CA ALA A 26 -0.85 -8.88 24.77
C ALA A 26 -1.18 -8.15 23.45
N ARG A 27 -2.41 -7.61 23.34
CA ARG A 27 -2.82 -6.87 22.14
C ARG A 27 -2.39 -5.41 22.25
N ILE A 28 -1.52 -4.98 21.35
CA ILE A 28 -1.17 -3.58 21.14
C ILE A 28 -1.88 -3.09 19.88
N THR A 29 -2.64 -2.00 19.99
CA THR A 29 -3.27 -1.34 18.82
C THR A 29 -2.54 -0.02 18.56
N LEU A 30 -1.91 0.11 17.41
CA LEU A 30 -1.06 1.25 17.04
C LEU A 30 -1.42 1.76 15.65
N SER A 31 -1.35 3.07 15.46
CA SER A 31 -1.42 3.73 14.15
C SER A 31 -0.07 4.38 13.86
N LEU A 32 0.48 4.12 12.67
CA LEU A 32 1.77 4.65 12.21
C LEU A 32 1.57 5.52 10.98
N ALA A 33 2.47 6.48 10.78
CA ALA A 33 2.56 7.20 9.52
C ALA A 33 2.93 6.26 8.36
N SER A 34 2.63 6.67 7.12
CA SER A 34 2.84 5.84 5.92
C SER A 34 4.30 5.42 5.73
N GLY A 35 5.26 6.31 5.99
CA GLY A 35 6.70 6.04 5.87
C GLY A 35 7.19 4.91 6.78
N PRO A 36 7.05 5.04 8.12
CA PRO A 36 7.42 4.01 9.08
C PRO A 36 6.70 2.68 8.85
N ALA A 37 5.41 2.70 8.49
CA ALA A 37 4.67 1.48 8.17
C ALA A 37 5.28 0.75 6.95
N ALA A 38 5.66 1.49 5.91
CA ALA A 38 6.34 0.92 4.74
C ALA A 38 7.74 0.40 5.09
N ALA A 39 8.49 1.12 5.93
CA ALA A 39 9.81 0.68 6.39
C ALA A 39 9.74 -0.61 7.20
N LEU A 40 8.80 -0.71 8.16
CA LEU A 40 8.55 -1.92 8.93
C LEU A 40 8.27 -3.11 8.02
N LYS A 41 7.42 -2.94 7.00
CA LYS A 41 7.11 -3.99 6.03
C LYS A 41 8.35 -4.43 5.24
N ARG A 42 9.16 -3.48 4.75
CA ARG A 42 10.40 -3.78 4.01
C ARG A 42 11.41 -4.53 4.89
N LEU A 43 11.63 -4.06 6.11
CA LEU A 43 12.57 -4.68 7.05
C LEU A 43 12.14 -6.10 7.41
N ALA A 44 10.85 -6.30 7.76
CA ALA A 44 10.32 -7.62 8.07
C ALA A 44 10.51 -8.59 6.89
N SER A 45 10.23 -8.11 5.66
CA SER A 45 10.43 -8.90 4.45
C SER A 45 11.90 -9.21 4.20
N GLY A 46 12.80 -8.23 4.39
CA GLY A 46 14.25 -8.41 4.19
C GLY A 46 14.89 -9.38 5.17
N TYR A 47 14.41 -9.40 6.42
CA TYR A 47 14.86 -10.35 7.45
C TYR A 47 14.14 -11.70 7.40
N GLY A 48 13.11 -11.85 6.56
CA GLY A 48 12.32 -13.09 6.48
C GLY A 48 11.48 -13.38 7.72
N ILE A 49 11.14 -12.35 8.51
CA ILE A 49 10.37 -12.47 9.75
C ILE A 49 9.04 -11.73 9.67
N THR A 50 8.15 -11.98 10.62
CA THR A 50 6.88 -11.24 10.69
C THR A 50 7.09 -9.81 11.21
N GLN A 51 6.19 -8.89 10.87
CA GLN A 51 6.23 -7.52 11.40
C GLN A 51 6.10 -7.51 12.94
N ARG A 52 5.30 -8.43 13.49
CA ARG A 52 5.19 -8.64 14.94
C ARG A 52 6.55 -8.96 15.55
N GLU A 53 7.21 -9.98 15.03
CA GLU A 53 8.50 -10.42 15.54
C GLU A 53 9.58 -9.35 15.41
N LEU A 54 9.57 -8.58 14.31
CA LEU A 54 10.47 -7.44 14.18
C LEU A 54 10.23 -6.37 15.27
N ILE A 55 8.96 -6.04 15.56
CA ILE A 55 8.62 -5.10 16.64
C ILE A 55 9.06 -5.66 17.99
N GLU A 56 8.79 -6.93 18.28
CA GLU A 56 9.20 -7.59 19.54
C GLU A 56 10.72 -7.53 19.72
N ARG A 57 11.49 -7.85 18.67
CA ARG A 57 12.95 -7.76 18.69
C ARG A 57 13.44 -6.35 18.95
N LEU A 58 12.86 -5.35 18.27
CA LEU A 58 13.22 -3.94 18.46
C LEU A 58 12.90 -3.45 19.87
N LEU A 59 11.77 -3.87 20.45
CA LEU A 59 11.39 -3.53 21.82
C LEU A 59 12.34 -4.16 22.85
N ILE A 60 12.64 -5.46 22.71
CA ILE A 60 13.60 -6.14 23.59
C ILE A 60 14.98 -5.50 23.50
N GLN A 61 15.42 -5.14 22.29
CA GLN A 61 16.70 -4.47 22.08
C GLN A 61 16.72 -3.08 22.72
N ALA A 62 15.63 -2.30 22.57
CA ALA A 62 15.51 -0.98 23.18
C ALA A 62 15.51 -1.08 24.71
N GLU A 63 14.73 -1.98 25.30
CA GLU A 63 14.67 -2.20 26.73
C GLU A 63 16.02 -2.65 27.30
N ARG A 64 16.70 -3.57 26.60
CA ARG A 64 18.05 -3.98 26.98
C ARG A 64 19.04 -2.82 26.97
N SER A 65 18.99 -1.96 25.96
CA SER A 65 19.87 -0.79 25.88
C SER A 65 19.64 0.21 27.02
N VAL A 66 18.41 0.28 27.53
CA VAL A 66 18.04 1.07 28.70
C VAL A 66 18.59 0.42 29.97
N MET A 67 18.39 -0.89 30.14
CA MET A 67 18.87 -1.64 31.30
C MET A 67 20.39 -1.66 31.41
N ASP A 68 21.12 -1.71 30.30
CA ASP A 68 22.59 -1.69 30.28
C ASP A 68 23.18 -0.36 30.80
N ARG A 69 22.36 0.71 30.84
CA ARG A 69 22.75 2.05 31.30
C ARG A 69 22.21 2.39 32.69
N LEU A 70 21.29 1.59 33.21
CA LEU A 70 20.70 1.77 34.53
C LEU A 70 21.56 1.07 35.58
N ASP A 71 21.68 1.71 36.74
CA ASP A 71 22.18 1.04 37.94
C ASP A 71 21.20 -0.07 38.38
N PRO A 72 21.64 -1.17 39.02
CA PRO A 72 20.75 -2.27 39.43
C PRO A 72 19.52 -1.84 40.25
N ASP A 73 19.67 -0.83 41.11
CA ASP A 73 18.56 -0.33 41.93
C ASP A 73 17.55 0.43 41.04
N GLN A 74 18.04 1.20 40.08
CA GLN A 74 17.22 1.92 39.10
C GLN A 74 16.55 0.96 38.11
N GLY A 75 17.23 -0.13 37.72
CA GLY A 75 16.68 -1.18 36.87
C GLY A 75 15.51 -1.91 37.53
N THR A 76 15.62 -2.20 38.83
CA THR A 76 14.52 -2.78 39.61
C THR A 76 13.34 -1.82 39.69
N ALA A 77 13.60 -0.53 39.96
CA ALA A 77 12.56 0.50 39.98
C ALA A 77 11.90 0.69 38.60
N TYR A 78 12.63 0.55 37.50
CA TYR A 78 12.10 0.60 36.13
C TYR A 78 11.12 -0.55 35.85
N LEU A 79 11.50 -1.79 36.14
CA LEU A 79 10.64 -2.97 35.94
C LEU A 79 9.38 -2.93 36.82
N ASP A 80 9.49 -2.36 38.01
CA ASP A 80 8.38 -2.11 38.92
C ASP A 80 7.48 -0.94 38.50
N GLY A 81 7.87 -0.15 37.48
CA GLY A 81 7.17 1.05 37.05
C GLY A 81 7.22 2.22 38.03
N LYS A 82 8.21 2.23 38.94
CA LYS A 82 8.42 3.25 39.99
C LYS A 82 9.43 4.32 39.60
N LEU A 83 10.09 4.17 38.46
CA LEU A 83 11.07 5.14 37.96
C LEU A 83 10.36 6.44 37.51
N PRO A 84 10.84 7.63 37.90
CA PRO A 84 10.21 8.88 37.49
C PRO A 84 10.31 9.12 35.98
N ALA A 85 9.32 9.81 35.42
CA ALA A 85 9.31 10.17 34.00
C ALA A 85 10.55 11.01 33.64
N GLY A 86 11.22 10.63 32.54
CA GLY A 86 12.44 11.31 32.08
C GLY A 86 13.74 10.84 32.73
N ALA A 87 13.71 9.90 33.68
CA ALA A 87 14.92 9.34 34.28
C ALA A 87 15.60 8.26 33.42
N LEU A 88 15.01 7.91 32.27
CA LEU A 88 15.66 7.01 31.32
C LEU A 88 16.79 7.73 30.59
N PRO A 89 17.99 7.12 30.52
CA PRO A 89 19.11 7.71 29.82
C PRO A 89 18.77 7.87 28.33
N HIS A 90 18.96 9.07 27.79
CA HIS A 90 18.69 9.34 26.39
C HIS A 90 19.61 8.52 25.48
N ASN A 91 19.08 8.09 24.34
CA ASN A 91 19.88 7.67 23.21
C ASN A 91 20.69 8.92 22.76
N GLU A 92 22.01 8.89 22.94
CA GLU A 92 22.93 9.97 22.55
C GLU A 92 23.33 9.86 21.06
N THR A 93 22.58 9.12 20.24
CA THR A 93 22.91 8.89 18.82
C THR A 93 22.48 10.03 17.90
N GLY A 94 22.47 11.25 18.42
CA GLY A 94 22.35 12.47 17.65
C GLY A 94 23.29 13.49 18.26
N GLU A 95 24.44 13.70 17.62
CA GLU A 95 25.20 14.93 17.80
C GLU A 95 24.20 16.09 17.77
N THR A 96 24.09 16.82 18.85
CA THR A 96 23.50 18.16 18.80
C THR A 96 24.41 18.94 17.86
N LEU A 97 23.99 19.11 16.61
CA LEU A 97 24.42 20.23 15.80
C LEU A 97 24.06 21.47 16.60
N GLN A 98 25.03 21.94 17.39
CA GLN A 98 24.98 23.26 17.98
C GLN A 98 24.89 24.23 16.82
N ASP A 99 23.71 24.84 16.71
CA ASP A 99 23.43 25.93 15.81
C ASP A 99 24.54 26.98 15.91
N ASN A 100 25.17 27.25 14.78
CA ASN A 100 26.10 28.36 14.59
C ASN A 100 25.29 29.66 14.78
N ASP A 101 25.45 30.31 15.93
CA ASP A 101 24.94 31.67 16.13
C ASP A 101 26.02 32.71 15.79
N SER A 102 25.61 33.65 14.95
CA SER A 102 26.14 35.00 14.74
C SER A 102 27.42 35.18 13.93
N THR A 103 27.28 35.59 12.66
CA THR A 103 27.41 37.01 12.23
C THR A 103 26.99 37.16 10.74
N PRO A 104 26.00 38.00 10.37
CA PRO A 104 25.82 38.42 8.99
C PRO A 104 26.43 39.82 8.83
N ASP A 105 27.56 39.94 8.13
CA ASP A 105 28.08 41.25 7.78
C ASP A 105 28.30 41.41 6.27
N SER A 106 27.65 42.45 5.76
CA SER A 106 27.95 43.21 4.55
C SER A 106 27.72 42.57 3.17
N LEU A 107 26.56 42.92 2.59
CA LEU A 107 26.48 43.21 1.15
C LEU A 107 27.33 44.45 0.82
N PRO A 108 27.92 44.54 -0.37
CA PRO A 108 27.71 45.77 -1.11
C PRO A 108 27.23 45.55 -2.53
N ASN A 109 26.34 46.47 -2.89
CA ASN A 109 25.69 46.67 -4.15
C ASN A 109 26.68 47.24 -5.17
N ASN A 110 26.61 46.84 -6.44
CA ASN A 110 26.70 47.79 -7.55
C ASN A 110 25.95 47.29 -8.78
N GLU A 111 25.26 48.24 -9.39
CA GLU A 111 24.29 48.07 -10.46
C GLU A 111 24.97 47.97 -11.84
N THR A 112 24.34 47.18 -12.72
CA THR A 112 24.07 47.46 -14.15
C THR A 112 25.01 48.40 -14.91
N THR A 113 25.79 47.86 -15.86
CA THR A 113 25.85 48.37 -17.25
C THR A 113 26.60 47.42 -18.19
N SER A 114 26.12 47.39 -19.43
CA SER A 114 26.40 46.44 -20.49
C SER A 114 27.71 46.68 -21.27
N ALA A 115 28.13 45.60 -21.96
CA ALA A 115 28.61 45.55 -23.36
C ALA A 115 30.12 45.39 -23.67
N LEU A 116 30.32 44.67 -24.79
CA LEU A 116 31.52 44.39 -25.63
C LEU A 116 32.27 43.08 -25.25
N LEU A 117 32.52 42.10 -26.13
CA LEU A 117 32.41 42.02 -27.59
C LEU A 117 32.54 40.55 -28.09
N CYS A 118 31.86 40.24 -29.21
CA CYS A 118 32.14 39.24 -30.27
C CYS A 118 32.42 37.76 -29.87
N GLY A 119 31.65 36.75 -30.28
CA GLY A 119 30.99 36.54 -31.57
C GLY A 119 31.80 35.54 -32.38
N HIS A 120 31.29 34.31 -32.55
CA HIS A 120 31.52 33.41 -33.70
C HIS A 120 30.39 32.37 -33.71
N ASP A 121 29.44 32.60 -34.61
CA ASP A 121 28.43 31.65 -35.07
C ASP A 121 29.06 30.50 -35.87
N ALA A 122 28.42 29.33 -35.78
CA ALA A 122 28.11 28.38 -36.87
C ALA A 122 28.09 26.94 -36.32
N GLU A 123 27.13 26.04 -36.51
CA GLU A 123 25.89 25.96 -37.30
C GLU A 123 25.11 24.72 -36.79
N HIS A 124 23.76 24.80 -36.81
CA HIS A 124 22.78 23.76 -37.19
C HIS A 124 22.48 22.47 -36.36
N GLU A 125 21.29 22.51 -35.73
CA GLU A 125 20.21 21.50 -35.52
C GLU A 125 20.14 20.22 -36.41
N PRO A 126 19.24 19.21 -36.17
CA PRO A 126 18.77 18.53 -34.94
C PRO A 126 18.63 16.97 -35.16
N LEU A 127 17.96 16.27 -34.23
CA LEU A 127 17.64 14.81 -34.12
C LEU A 127 17.40 14.00 -35.42
N PRO A 128 17.48 12.64 -35.31
CA PRO A 128 16.38 11.83 -35.84
C PRO A 128 15.80 10.84 -34.81
N HIS A 129 14.46 10.89 -34.70
CA HIS A 129 13.63 9.72 -34.40
C HIS A 129 13.62 8.78 -35.61
N ASN A 130 13.69 7.47 -35.38
CA ASN A 130 13.10 6.38 -36.20
C ASN A 130 13.02 5.16 -35.24
N THR A 131 11.88 4.72 -34.71
CA THR A 131 10.80 3.90 -35.32
C THR A 131 11.30 2.88 -36.32
N GLU A 132 11.36 1.60 -35.92
CA GLU A 132 11.23 0.46 -36.83
C GLU A 132 10.96 -0.85 -36.04
N THR A 133 9.73 -1.34 -36.15
CA THR A 133 9.34 -2.76 -36.25
C THR A 133 8.76 -2.92 -37.67
N PRO A 134 8.49 -4.11 -38.26
CA PRO A 134 8.94 -5.50 -38.04
C PRO A 134 9.27 -6.26 -39.38
N GLU A 135 9.92 -7.43 -39.35
CA GLU A 135 9.92 -8.45 -40.44
C GLU A 135 10.30 -9.82 -39.83
N THR A 136 9.84 -11.01 -40.21
CA THR A 136 8.80 -11.55 -41.10
C THR A 136 8.64 -13.05 -40.74
N LEU A 137 7.48 -13.61 -41.04
CA LEU A 137 7.07 -15.02 -40.90
C LEU A 137 7.92 -16.01 -41.74
N PRO A 138 7.67 -17.33 -41.65
CA PRO A 138 6.83 -17.87 -42.73
C PRO A 138 5.69 -18.82 -42.31
N SER A 139 4.62 -18.65 -43.08
CA SER A 139 3.59 -19.58 -43.59
C SER A 139 3.29 -20.91 -42.89
N ASN A 140 1.99 -21.12 -42.62
CA ASN A 140 1.13 -22.06 -43.34
C ASN A 140 -0.32 -21.58 -43.13
N ASP A 141 -0.88 -20.84 -44.09
CA ASP A 141 -1.73 -21.30 -45.21
C ASP A 141 -3.16 -21.66 -44.78
N ALA A 142 -4.11 -21.00 -45.47
CA ALA A 142 -5.54 -20.94 -45.18
C ALA A 142 -6.29 -22.18 -45.74
N PRO A 143 -7.64 -22.29 -45.62
CA PRO A 143 -8.51 -21.52 -46.52
C PRO A 143 -9.83 -20.98 -45.91
N ASP A 144 -10.12 -19.73 -46.28
CA ASP A 144 -11.35 -19.20 -46.90
C ASP A 144 -12.78 -19.29 -46.29
N GLN A 145 -13.33 -18.07 -46.09
CA GLN A 145 -14.71 -17.57 -46.34
C GLN A 145 -15.86 -17.83 -45.32
N PRO A 146 -16.92 -16.99 -45.27
CA PRO A 146 -17.06 -15.57 -45.67
C PRO A 146 -17.76 -14.66 -44.63
N LEU A 147 -17.68 -13.36 -44.92
CA LEU A 147 -18.44 -12.23 -44.38
C LEU A 147 -19.96 -12.49 -44.33
N GLN A 148 -20.59 -12.08 -43.23
CA GLN A 148 -21.99 -11.64 -43.24
C GLN A 148 -22.12 -10.36 -42.40
N ASP A 149 -22.25 -9.24 -43.11
CA ASP A 149 -22.92 -8.05 -42.62
C ASP A 149 -24.36 -8.40 -42.26
N ASN A 150 -24.86 -7.87 -41.15
CA ASN A 150 -26.26 -7.55 -40.98
C ASN A 150 -26.41 -6.43 -39.95
N ASP A 151 -26.62 -5.24 -40.48
CA ASP A 151 -27.18 -4.09 -39.79
C ASP A 151 -28.48 -4.44 -39.05
N SER A 152 -28.67 -3.89 -37.86
CA SER A 152 -29.99 -3.46 -37.40
C SER A 152 -29.87 -2.38 -36.32
N CYS A 153 -30.13 -1.17 -36.78
CA CYS A 153 -30.39 0.04 -36.03
C CYS A 153 -31.63 -0.11 -35.13
N THR A 154 -31.53 0.23 -33.84
CA THR A 154 -32.69 0.76 -33.09
C THR A 154 -32.24 1.84 -32.11
N LEU A 155 -32.90 2.99 -32.25
CA LEU A 155 -32.82 4.19 -31.41
C LEU A 155 -33.50 3.94 -30.05
N ALA A 156 -32.87 4.35 -28.94
CA ALA A 156 -33.59 4.80 -27.74
C ALA A 156 -32.66 5.52 -26.74
N THR A 157 -32.85 6.83 -26.67
CA THR A 157 -32.70 7.75 -25.52
C THR A 157 -32.17 7.21 -24.17
N ALA A 158 -31.08 7.80 -23.65
CA ALA A 158 -30.99 8.46 -22.32
C ALA A 158 -29.55 8.51 -21.77
N THR A 159 -29.10 9.74 -21.44
CA THR A 159 -28.11 10.15 -20.40
C THR A 159 -26.71 9.47 -20.34
N PRO A 160 -25.59 10.22 -20.33
CA PRO A 160 -24.25 9.63 -20.35
C PRO A 160 -23.85 9.10 -18.97
N GLY A 161 -24.18 7.85 -18.70
CA GLY A 161 -23.63 7.05 -17.60
C GLY A 161 -22.53 6.12 -18.13
N LYS A 162 -21.41 6.05 -17.42
CA LYS A 162 -20.24 5.17 -17.62
C LYS A 162 -20.61 3.81 -18.25
N PRO A 163 -19.89 3.30 -19.27
CA PRO A 163 -20.27 2.06 -19.94
C PRO A 163 -20.32 0.91 -18.94
N VAL A 164 -21.51 0.34 -18.77
CA VAL A 164 -21.72 -0.88 -17.98
C VAL A 164 -20.90 -1.97 -18.66
N SER A 165 -19.96 -2.58 -17.94
CA SER A 165 -19.20 -3.68 -18.51
C SER A 165 -20.15 -4.80 -18.94
N GLU A 166 -19.89 -5.49 -20.05
CA GLU A 166 -20.75 -6.58 -20.56
C GLU A 166 -21.08 -7.60 -19.45
N ARG A 167 -20.13 -7.80 -18.54
CA ARG A 167 -20.27 -8.61 -17.33
C ARG A 167 -21.35 -8.10 -16.37
N ASP A 168 -21.39 -6.80 -16.11
CA ASP A 168 -22.35 -6.19 -15.18
C ASP A 168 -23.77 -6.20 -15.79
N ALA A 169 -23.89 -6.07 -17.12
CA ALA A 169 -25.16 -6.23 -17.84
C ALA A 169 -25.72 -7.66 -17.68
N ARG A 170 -24.88 -8.70 -17.85
CA ARG A 170 -25.28 -10.10 -17.62
C ARG A 170 -25.70 -10.37 -16.16
N ILE A 171 -25.07 -9.72 -15.19
CA ILE A 171 -25.45 -9.82 -13.77
C ILE A 171 -26.86 -9.25 -13.54
N LEU A 172 -27.17 -8.10 -14.15
CA LEU A 172 -28.47 -7.45 -14.00
C LEU A 172 -29.59 -8.21 -14.70
N GLU A 173 -29.32 -8.80 -15.87
CA GLU A 173 -30.27 -9.66 -16.58
C GLU A 173 -30.65 -10.88 -15.72
N LEU A 174 -29.65 -11.61 -15.20
CA LEU A 174 -29.90 -12.76 -14.34
C LEU A 174 -30.59 -12.36 -13.03
N ALA A 175 -30.29 -11.19 -12.47
CA ALA A 175 -31.00 -10.67 -11.30
C ALA A 175 -32.48 -10.35 -11.61
N ALA A 176 -32.77 -9.78 -12.79
CA ALA A 176 -34.13 -9.48 -13.23
C ALA A 176 -34.98 -10.75 -13.44
N THR A 177 -34.37 -11.88 -13.80
CA THR A 177 -35.06 -13.20 -13.85
C THR A 177 -35.39 -13.79 -12.47
N GLY A 178 -35.04 -13.11 -11.37
CA GLY A 178 -35.30 -13.56 -10.00
C GLY A 178 -34.30 -14.59 -9.47
N MET A 179 -33.17 -14.80 -10.15
CA MET A 179 -32.14 -15.70 -9.66
C MET A 179 -31.48 -15.18 -8.37
N LYS A 180 -31.20 -16.11 -7.45
CA LYS A 180 -30.47 -15.79 -6.22
C LYS A 180 -29.04 -15.36 -6.54
N LYS A 181 -28.53 -14.37 -5.80
CA LYS A 181 -27.19 -13.76 -5.98
C LYS A 181 -26.06 -14.79 -6.02
N ARG A 182 -26.13 -15.81 -5.16
CA ARG A 182 -25.18 -16.93 -5.12
C ARG A 182 -25.18 -17.74 -6.42
N THR A 183 -26.36 -18.00 -7.00
CA THR A 183 -26.49 -18.74 -8.26
C THR A 183 -25.90 -17.93 -9.42
N ILE A 184 -26.15 -16.63 -9.48
CA ILE A 184 -25.57 -15.72 -10.47
C ILE A 184 -24.04 -15.75 -10.42
N GLY A 185 -23.47 -15.71 -9.21
CA GLY A 185 -22.03 -15.80 -9.00
C GLY A 185 -21.43 -17.12 -9.53
N THR A 186 -22.08 -18.25 -9.24
CA THR A 186 -21.64 -19.56 -9.76
C THR A 186 -21.75 -19.66 -11.28
N THR A 187 -22.86 -19.18 -11.87
CA THR A 187 -23.10 -19.25 -13.32
C THR A 187 -22.09 -18.42 -14.12
N LEU A 188 -21.69 -17.25 -13.59
CA LEU A 188 -20.76 -16.35 -14.27
C LEU A 188 -19.29 -16.51 -13.82
N GLY A 189 -19.01 -17.35 -12.84
CA GLY A 189 -17.65 -17.51 -12.27
C GLY A 189 -17.17 -16.28 -11.49
N ILE A 190 -18.09 -15.52 -10.89
CA ILE A 190 -17.82 -14.23 -10.23
C ILE A 190 -18.13 -14.35 -8.73
N PRO A 191 -17.33 -13.75 -7.84
CA PRO A 191 -17.62 -13.76 -6.41
C PRO A 191 -18.96 -13.06 -6.08
N GLU A 192 -19.70 -13.63 -5.12
CA GLU A 192 -21.03 -13.14 -4.70
C GLU A 192 -21.00 -11.68 -4.21
N SER A 193 -19.88 -11.23 -3.66
CA SER A 193 -19.67 -9.83 -3.25
C SER A 193 -19.75 -8.86 -4.43
N THR A 194 -19.22 -9.23 -5.60
CA THR A 194 -19.29 -8.42 -6.82
C THR A 194 -20.71 -8.39 -7.37
N VAL A 195 -21.42 -9.52 -7.41
CA VAL A 195 -22.84 -9.57 -7.80
C VAL A 195 -23.68 -8.65 -6.92
N ARG A 196 -23.47 -8.72 -5.60
CA ARG A 196 -24.18 -7.87 -4.63
C ARG A 196 -23.85 -6.38 -4.81
N TRP A 197 -22.60 -6.06 -5.12
CA TRP A 197 -22.19 -4.69 -5.39
C TRP A 197 -22.86 -4.14 -6.65
N VAL A 198 -22.86 -4.89 -7.76
CA VAL A 198 -23.49 -4.48 -9.02
C VAL A 198 -25.00 -4.26 -8.85
N ILE A 199 -25.71 -5.21 -8.23
CA ILE A 199 -27.15 -5.08 -7.97
C ILE A 199 -27.45 -3.84 -7.10
N LYS A 200 -26.62 -3.57 -6.07
CA LYS A 200 -26.77 -2.40 -5.21
C LYS A 200 -26.53 -1.08 -5.95
N GLN A 201 -25.58 -1.04 -6.89
CA GLN A 201 -25.28 0.16 -7.67
C GLN A 201 -26.42 0.51 -8.65
N HIS A 202 -27.11 -0.50 -9.19
CA HIS A 202 -28.15 -0.31 -10.21
C HIS A 202 -29.60 -0.41 -9.69
N GLY A 203 -29.79 -0.65 -8.38
CA GLY A 203 -31.10 -0.52 -7.74
C GLY A 203 -32.12 -1.61 -8.07
N VAL A 204 -31.67 -2.84 -8.34
CA VAL A 204 -32.51 -4.02 -8.59
C VAL A 204 -32.77 -4.81 -7.29
#